data_AF-A0A966BBC4-F1
#
_entry.id   AF-A0A966BBC4-F1
#
_cell.length_a   1.000
_cell.length_b   1.000
_cell.length_c   1.000
_cell.angle_alpha   90.00
_cell.angle_beta   90.00
_cell.angle_gamma   90.00
#
_symmetry.space_group_name_H-M   'P 1'
#
loop_
_entity.id
_entity.type
_entity.pdbx_description
1 polymer ?
#
loop_
_entity_poly.entity_id
_entity_poly.type
_entity_poly.pdbx_seq_one_letter_code
_entity_poly.pdbx_strand_id
1 'polypeptide(L)' 'MGPAGFHGVRRKPKTFPAYAPVRPLDSLYVRGGIRVENLLPSRLAVARQASDHLPLVAELILGQE' A
#
# COMPACT_ATOMS: atom_id res chain seq x y z
N MET A 1 14.56 9.76 5.17
CA MET A 1 14.05 10.95 4.46
C MET A 1 13.62 10.49 3.07
N GLY A 2 12.31 10.45 2.79
CA GLY A 2 11.83 10.37 1.41
C GLY A 2 11.66 11.77 0.80
N PRO A 3 11.45 11.87 -0.51
CA PRO A 3 11.28 13.16 -1.18
C PRO A 3 10.09 13.93 -0.57
N ALA A 4 10.24 15.25 -0.43
CA ALA A 4 9.19 16.17 0.03
C ALA A 4 8.54 15.80 1.39
N GLY A 5 9.29 15.14 2.29
CA GLY A 5 8.81 14.75 3.62
C GLY A 5 7.88 13.54 3.63
N PHE A 6 7.68 12.87 2.48
CA PHE A 6 6.92 11.64 2.42
C PHE A 6 7.74 10.44 2.89
N HIS A 7 7.09 9.51 3.55
CA HIS A 7 7.61 8.20 3.91
C HIS A 7 6.58 7.11 3.62
N GLY A 8 7.05 5.88 3.44
CA GLY A 8 6.19 4.73 3.16
C GLY A 8 6.75 3.47 3.80
N VAL A 9 6.13 2.34 3.51
CA VAL A 9 6.59 1.04 4.02
C VAL A 9 7.86 0.56 3.31
N ARG A 10 8.71 -0.18 4.04
CA ARG A 10 9.96 -0.74 3.48
C ARG A 10 9.70 -1.77 2.37
N ARG A 11 8.66 -2.58 2.50
CA ARG A 11 8.27 -3.59 1.51
C ARG A 11 6.89 -3.26 0.94
N LYS A 12 6.86 -2.86 -0.33
CA LYS A 12 5.63 -2.54 -1.03
C LYS A 12 4.89 -3.81 -1.45
N PRO A 13 3.58 -3.93 -1.17
CA PRO A 13 2.80 -5.07 -1.64
C PRO A 13 2.70 -5.11 -3.16
N LYS A 14 2.63 -6.32 -3.71
CA LYS A 14 2.36 -6.54 -5.14
C LYS A 14 0.85 -6.66 -5.31
N THR A 15 0.28 -5.75 -6.08
CA THR A 15 -1.16 -5.61 -6.31
C THR A 15 -1.61 -6.30 -7.58
N PHE A 16 -0.77 -6.34 -8.61
CA PHE A 16 -1.06 -7.10 -9.83
C PHE A 16 -0.93 -8.62 -9.56
N PRO A 17 -2.01 -9.41 -9.65
CA PRO A 17 -2.04 -10.83 -9.28
C PRO A 17 -1.49 -11.75 -10.39
N ALA A 18 -0.34 -11.41 -10.96
CA ALA A 18 0.38 -12.28 -11.88
C ALA A 18 0.97 -13.51 -11.18
N TYR A 19 1.26 -14.55 -11.95
CA TYR A 19 1.99 -15.72 -11.47
C TYR A 19 3.40 -15.36 -10.93
N ALA A 20 4.11 -14.46 -11.62
CA ALA A 20 5.45 -14.01 -11.25
C ALA A 20 5.57 -12.46 -11.31
N PRO A 21 5.04 -11.72 -10.34
CA PRO A 21 5.05 -10.26 -10.37
C PRO A 21 6.44 -9.71 -10.04
N VAL A 22 7.00 -8.88 -10.93
CA VAL A 22 8.39 -8.41 -10.83
C VAL A 22 8.52 -7.18 -9.92
N ARG A 23 7.69 -6.15 -10.12
CA ARG A 23 7.79 -4.88 -9.42
C ARG A 23 6.41 -4.39 -8.93
N PRO A 24 6.29 -3.92 -7.68
CA PRO A 24 5.08 -3.25 -7.21
C PRO A 24 4.98 -1.87 -7.86
N LEU A 25 3.85 -1.60 -8.52
CA LEU A 25 3.55 -0.32 -9.17
C LEU A 25 2.74 0.58 -8.23
N ASP A 26 1.77 -0.01 -7.52
CA ASP A 26 0.95 0.70 -6.54
C ASP A 26 1.71 0.87 -5.23
N SER A 27 1.60 2.06 -4.62
CA SER A 27 2.29 2.39 -3.39
C SER A 27 1.50 3.45 -2.61
N LEU A 28 1.55 3.36 -1.29
CA LEU A 28 1.02 4.38 -0.38
C LEU A 28 2.19 5.08 0.32
N TYR A 29 2.17 6.40 0.32
CA TYR A 29 3.08 7.23 1.10
C TYR A 29 2.27 8.19 1.95
N VAL A 30 2.81 8.51 3.12
CA VAL A 30 2.22 9.45 4.08
C VAL A 30 3.27 10.51 4.44
N ARG A 31 2.84 11.61 5.05
CA ARG A 31 3.70 12.73 5.47
C ARG A 31 3.26 13.23 6.85
N GLY A 32 4.17 13.88 7.57
CA GLY A 32 3.88 14.47 8.88
C GLY A 32 3.76 13.40 9.96
N GLY A 33 2.92 13.65 10.97
CA GLY A 33 2.69 12.74 12.10
C GLY A 33 1.91 11.45 11.78
N ILE A 34 1.66 11.14 10.50
CA ILE A 34 0.92 9.93 10.09
C ILE A 34 1.86 8.73 10.03
N ARG A 35 1.48 7.64 10.70
CA ARG A 35 2.19 6.36 10.68
C ARG A 35 1.33 5.29 9.99
N VAL A 36 1.93 4.53 9.08
CA VAL A 36 1.31 3.33 8.50
C VAL A 36 1.57 2.17 9.44
N GLU A 37 0.52 1.63 10.06
CA GLU A 37 0.61 0.46 10.93
C GLU A 37 0.63 -0.82 10.09
N ASN A 38 -0.35 -0.97 9.19
CA ASN A 38 -0.45 -2.09 8.27
C ASN A 38 -0.71 -1.62 6.84
N LEU A 39 -0.18 -2.35 5.87
CA LEU A 39 -0.46 -2.15 4.44
C LEU A 39 -0.48 -3.50 3.72
N LEU A 40 -1.62 -3.87 3.16
CA LEU A 40 -1.82 -5.15 2.49
C LEU A 40 -2.69 -5.01 1.24
N PRO A 41 -2.48 -5.84 0.21
CA PRO A 41 -3.41 -5.94 -0.90
C PRO A 41 -4.61 -6.77 -0.44
N SER A 42 -5.83 -6.36 -0.83
CA SER A 42 -7.04 -7.12 -0.54
C SER A 42 -6.92 -8.55 -1.06
N ARG A 43 -7.32 -9.51 -0.24
CA ARG A 43 -7.29 -10.95 -0.58
C ARG A 43 -8.67 -11.51 -0.87
N LEU A 44 -9.71 -10.67 -0.87
CA LEU A 44 -11.08 -11.09 -1.12
C LEU A 44 -11.23 -11.53 -2.58
N ALA A 45 -11.99 -12.61 -2.81
CA ALA A 45 -12.23 -13.13 -4.16
C ALA A 45 -12.88 -12.06 -5.06
N VAL A 46 -13.83 -11.30 -4.53
CA VAL A 46 -14.49 -10.19 -5.26
C VAL A 46 -13.50 -9.13 -5.72
N ALA A 47 -12.42 -8.88 -4.98
CA ALA A 47 -11.44 -7.87 -5.34
C ALA A 47 -10.63 -8.27 -6.59
N ARG A 48 -10.39 -9.57 -6.79
CA ARG A 48 -9.74 -10.12 -7.99
C ARG A 48 -10.65 -10.09 -9.22
N GLN A 49 -11.97 -10.17 -9.00
CA GLN A 49 -12.94 -10.14 -10.09
C GLN A 49 -13.29 -8.72 -10.51
N ALA A 50 -13.29 -7.78 -9.55
CA ALA A 50 -13.65 -6.39 -9.78
C ALA A 50 -12.53 -5.55 -10.41
N SER A 51 -11.27 -5.97 -10.31
CA SER A 51 -10.13 -5.24 -10.86
C SER A 51 -8.98 -6.20 -11.20
N ASP A 52 -8.19 -5.82 -12.20
CA ASP A 52 -6.91 -6.44 -12.54
C ASP A 52 -5.80 -6.13 -11.52
N HIS A 53 -6.02 -5.16 -10.63
CA HIS A 53 -5.15 -4.84 -9.51
C HIS A 53 -5.86 -5.03 -8.18
N LEU A 54 -5.20 -5.66 -7.22
CA LEU A 54 -5.72 -5.80 -5.86
C LEU A 54 -5.68 -4.44 -5.14
N PRO A 55 -6.82 -3.95 -4.60
CA PRO A 55 -6.85 -2.73 -3.80
C PRO A 55 -5.89 -2.79 -2.61
N LEU A 56 -5.16 -1.72 -2.34
CA LEU A 56 -4.37 -1.59 -1.12
C LEU A 56 -5.28 -1.15 0.04
N VAL A 57 -5.21 -1.88 1.14
CA VAL A 57 -5.87 -1.56 2.41
C VAL A 57 -4.79 -1.17 3.40
N ALA A 58 -4.93 0.00 4.02
CA ALA A 58 -3.96 0.54 4.96
C ALA A 58 -4.63 0.89 6.29
N GLU A 59 -3.96 0.54 7.37
CA GLU A 59 -4.30 1.01 8.70
C GLU A 59 -3.34 2.14 9.06
N LEU A 60 -3.91 3.29 9.41
CA LEU A 60 -3.16 4.51 9.68
C LEU A 60 -3.37 4.94 11.13
N ILE A 61 -2.28 5.42 11.74
CA ILE A 61 -2.31 6.11 13.02
C ILE A 61 -2.05 7.58 12.75
N LEU A 62 -2.95 8.42 13.23
CA LEU A 62 -2.83 9.87 13.13
C LEU A 62 -2.13 10.38 14.39
N GLY A 63 -0.98 11.04 14.22
CA GLY A 63 -0.42 11.86 15.27
C GLY A 63 -1.36 13.04 15.58
N GLN A 64 -1.44 13.42 16.85
CA GLN A 64 -1.94 14.74 17.23
C GLN A 64 -0.74 15.68 17.11
N GLU A 65 -0.87 16.78 16.36
CA GLU A 65 0.15 17.85 16.32
C GLU A 65 0.19 18.64 17.62
#